data_AF-A0A7J7HRZ9-F1
#
_entry.id   AF-A0A7J7HRZ9-F1
#
_cell.length_a   1.000
_cell.length_b   1.000
_cell.length_c   1.000
_cell.angle_alpha   90.00
_cell.angle_beta   90.00
_cell.angle_gamma   90.00
#
_symmetry.space_group_name_H-M   'P 1'
#
loop_
_entity.id
_entity.type
_entity.pdbx_description
1 polymer ?
#
loop_
_entity_poly.entity_id
_entity_poly.type
_entity_poly.pdbx_seq_one_letter_code
_entity_poly.pdbx_strand_id
1 'polypeptide(L)'
;MMGKLQSFSRREWWRIYPTRGKLKNYLAVCDVLGSMEGIPIEVSAAHGVLVSEPSEEPWKGKLITFSENPKLQMVEGDDLISKI
;
A
#
# COMPACT_ATOMS: atom_id res chain seq x y z
N MET A 1 27.42 2.40 4.20
CA MET A 1 26.77 1.11 4.53
C MET A 1 25.27 1.30 4.43
N MET A 2 24.66 1.05 3.26
CA MET A 2 23.20 0.96 3.17
C MET A 2 22.82 -0.45 3.62
N GLY A 3 22.14 -0.55 4.75
CA GLY A 3 21.66 -1.83 5.27
C GLY A 3 20.71 -2.48 4.26
N LYS A 4 20.93 -3.76 3.97
CA LYS A 4 19.99 -4.59 3.22
C LYS A 4 18.61 -4.46 3.88
N LEU A 5 17.66 -3.84 3.18
CA LEU A 5 16.24 -4.06 3.45
C LEU A 5 16.01 -5.55 3.26
N GLN A 6 15.90 -6.27 4.37
CA GLN A 6 15.50 -7.67 4.39
C GLN A 6 14.17 -7.75 3.65
N SER A 7 14.09 -8.62 2.64
CA SER A 7 12.85 -8.89 1.91
C SER A 7 11.83 -9.44 2.91
N PHE A 8 10.90 -8.60 3.35
CA PHE A 8 9.88 -9.02 4.28
C PHE A 8 8.80 -9.78 3.49
N SER A 9 8.67 -11.09 3.72
CA SER A 9 7.87 -11.92 2.84
C SER A 9 6.37 -11.68 3.07
N ARG A 10 5.58 -11.77 1.99
CA ARG A 10 4.11 -11.72 2.06
C ARG A 10 3.56 -12.65 3.15
N ARG A 11 4.13 -13.84 3.32
CA ARG A 11 3.69 -14.82 4.33
C ARG A 11 3.95 -14.36 5.76
N GLU A 12 5.08 -13.69 6.00
CA GLU A 12 5.37 -13.12 7.31
C GLU A 12 4.44 -11.95 7.61
N TRP A 13 4.13 -11.11 6.60
CA TRP A 13 3.10 -10.05 6.65
C TRP A 13 1.77 -10.56 7.16
N TRP A 14 1.23 -11.58 6.52
CA TRP A 14 -0.04 -12.21 6.92
C TRP A 14 -0.01 -12.83 8.32
N ARG A 15 1.17 -13.10 8.87
CA ARG A 15 1.34 -13.71 10.20
C ARG A 15 1.41 -12.67 11.33
N ILE A 16 1.95 -11.47 11.07
CA ILE A 16 2.07 -10.40 12.06
C ILE A 16 0.96 -9.35 11.97
N TYR A 17 0.26 -9.22 10.85
CA TYR A 17 -0.81 -8.24 10.75
C TYR A 17 -1.96 -8.62 11.70
N PRO A 18 -2.25 -7.81 12.71
CA PRO A 18 -3.26 -8.14 13.69
C PRO A 18 -4.61 -7.72 13.11
N THR A 19 -5.51 -8.66 12.86
CA THR A 19 -6.90 -8.64 13.33
C THR A 19 -7.69 -9.72 12.63
N ARG A 20 -7.93 -10.83 13.33
CA ARG A 20 -9.12 -11.69 13.30
C ARG A 20 -10.33 -11.20 12.43
N GLY A 21 -10.20 -11.16 11.11
CA GLY A 21 -11.27 -10.94 10.13
C GLY A 21 -12.03 -9.60 10.15
N LYS A 22 -11.54 -8.52 10.77
CA LYS A 22 -12.35 -7.29 10.96
C LYS A 22 -12.19 -6.22 9.88
N LEU A 23 -11.03 -6.11 9.23
CA LEU A 23 -10.79 -5.15 8.16
C LEU A 23 -10.75 -5.90 6.82
N LYS A 24 -11.92 -6.03 6.19
CA LYS A 24 -12.09 -6.72 4.91
C LYS A 24 -12.63 -5.80 3.80
N ASN A 25 -13.28 -4.71 4.18
CA ASN A 25 -13.89 -3.77 3.23
C ASN A 25 -13.40 -2.35 3.56
N TYR A 26 -12.24 -1.99 3.02
CA TYR A 26 -11.67 -0.66 3.19
C TYR A 26 -10.87 -0.28 1.95
N LEU A 27 -10.79 1.03 1.67
CA LEU A 27 -10.03 1.57 0.55
C LEU A 27 -8.88 2.40 1.12
N ALA A 28 -7.65 2.05 0.73
CA ALA A 28 -6.48 2.82 1.12
C ALA A 28 -6.48 4.18 0.42
N VAL A 29 -6.16 5.24 1.16
CA VAL A 29 -6.05 6.61 0.64
C VAL A 29 -4.59 7.05 0.83
N CYS A 30 -3.92 7.45 -0.24
CA CYS A 30 -2.51 7.83 -0.22
C CYS A 30 -2.35 9.31 -0.47
N ASP A 31 -1.80 10.05 0.50
CA ASP A 31 -1.46 11.46 0.33
C ASP A 31 -0.30 11.60 -0.67
N VAL A 32 -0.54 12.36 -1.74
CA VAL A 32 0.42 12.68 -2.79
C VAL A 32 0.46 14.18 -3.07
N LEU A 33 0.00 15.01 -2.13
CA LEU A 33 0.08 16.48 -2.25
C LEU A 33 1.54 16.94 -2.32
N GLY A 34 1.79 18.10 -2.94
CA GLY A 34 3.15 18.57 -3.25
C GLY A 34 4.09 18.71 -2.04
N SER A 35 3.57 18.88 -0.81
CA SER A 35 4.39 18.86 0.42
C SER A 35 5.03 17.49 0.70
N MET A 36 4.58 16.44 0.02
CA MET A 36 5.06 15.07 0.13
C MET A 36 6.14 14.71 -0.92
N GLU A 37 6.63 15.68 -1.70
CA GLU A 37 7.58 15.41 -2.79
C GLU A 37 8.83 14.61 -2.34
N GLY A 38 9.22 13.63 -3.16
CA GLY A 38 10.35 12.73 -2.91
C GLY A 38 9.98 11.52 -2.04
N ILE A 39 10.84 11.20 -1.08
CA ILE A 39 10.70 10.02 -0.18
C ILE A 39 9.31 9.93 0.50
N PRO A 40 8.66 11.01 0.95
CA PRO A 40 7.36 10.90 1.59
C PRO A 40 6.27 10.33 0.66
N ILE A 41 6.26 10.67 -0.63
CA ILE A 41 5.37 10.05 -1.63
C ILE A 41 5.68 8.56 -1.78
N GLU A 42 6.96 8.18 -1.89
CA GLU A 42 7.36 6.77 -2.02
C GLU A 42 6.89 5.94 -0.82
N VAL A 43 7.06 6.48 0.39
CA VAL A 43 6.60 5.85 1.63
C VAL A 43 5.08 5.77 1.69
N SER A 44 4.37 6.84 1.29
CA SER A 44 2.91 6.89 1.23
C SER A 44 2.34 5.85 0.26
N ALA A 45 2.92 5.75 -0.94
CA ALA A 45 2.55 4.77 -1.96
C ALA A 45 2.84 3.33 -1.50
N ALA A 46 4.05 3.07 -0.99
CA ALA A 46 4.43 1.76 -0.47
C ALA A 46 3.50 1.30 0.66
N HIS A 47 3.15 2.22 1.57
CA HIS A 47 2.22 1.96 2.65
C HIS A 47 0.81 1.68 2.12
N GLY A 48 0.32 2.46 1.15
CA GLY A 48 -0.98 2.26 0.51
C GLY A 48 -1.11 0.91 -0.20
N VAL A 49 -0.08 0.52 -0.95
CA VAL A 49 0.01 -0.81 -1.58
C VAL A 49 -0.08 -1.91 -0.53
N LEU A 50 0.71 -1.76 0.53
CA LEU A 50 0.80 -2.73 1.60
C LEU A 50 -0.51 -2.92 2.35
N VAL A 51 -1.17 -1.81 2.71
CA VAL A 51 -2.45 -1.89 3.42
C VAL A 51 -3.61 -2.21 2.50
N SER A 52 -3.56 -1.98 1.18
CA SER A 52 -4.68 -2.34 0.28
C SER A 52 -4.75 -3.84 -0.03
N GLU A 53 -3.64 -4.56 0.10
CA GLU A 53 -3.55 -5.99 -0.23
C GLU A 53 -4.53 -6.92 0.53
N PRO A 54 -4.79 -6.74 1.84
CA PRO A 54 -5.74 -7.55 2.59
C PRO A 54 -7.21 -7.23 2.31
N SER A 55 -7.54 -6.12 1.64
CA SER A 55 -8.94 -5.80 1.35
C SER A 55 -9.55 -6.80 0.38
N GLU A 56 -10.81 -7.13 0.62
CA GLU A 56 -11.64 -7.95 -0.27
C GLU A 56 -12.31 -7.07 -1.33
N GLU A 57 -13.07 -7.70 -2.23
CA GLU A 57 -13.85 -6.98 -3.24
C GLU A 57 -14.86 -6.01 -2.61
N PRO A 58 -15.10 -4.84 -3.22
CA PRO A 58 -14.62 -4.41 -4.54
C PRO A 58 -13.26 -3.70 -4.52
N TRP A 59 -12.59 -3.57 -3.36
CA TRP A 59 -11.38 -2.74 -3.20
C TRP A 59 -10.07 -3.52 -3.26
N LYS A 60 -10.15 -4.84 -3.38
CA LYS A 60 -8.98 -5.71 -3.52
C LYS A 60 -8.02 -5.17 -4.57
N GLY A 61 -6.77 -4.93 -4.15
CA GLY A 61 -5.71 -4.42 -5.01
C GLY A 61 -5.90 -2.98 -5.49
N LYS A 62 -6.77 -2.19 -4.84
CA LYS A 62 -7.05 -0.80 -5.23
C LYS A 62 -6.70 0.17 -4.09
N LEU A 63 -6.26 1.37 -4.47
CA LEU A 63 -6.08 2.51 -3.58
C LEU A 63 -6.51 3.79 -4.29
N ILE A 64 -6.75 4.87 -3.56
CA ILE A 64 -7.07 6.17 -4.13
C ILE A 64 -6.05 7.22 -3.72
N THR A 65 -5.69 8.12 -4.62
CA THR A 65 -4.82 9.26 -4.29
C THR A 65 -5.60 10.36 -3.60
N PHE A 66 -5.05 10.91 -2.52
CA PHE A 66 -5.49 12.16 -1.93
C PHE A 66 -4.73 13.30 -2.60
N SER A 67 -5.45 14.04 -3.44
CA SER A 67 -4.97 15.14 -4.27
C SER A 67 -6.15 16.00 -4.71
N GLU A 68 -5.90 17.11 -5.40
CA GLU A 68 -6.97 17.96 -5.97
C GLU A 68 -7.90 17.18 -6.91
N ASN A 69 -7.38 16.17 -7.62
CA ASN A 69 -8.16 15.28 -8.47
C ASN A 69 -7.88 13.80 -8.11
N PRO A 70 -8.60 13.23 -7.12
CA PRO A 70 -8.42 11.86 -6.65
C PRO A 70 -8.56 10.83 -7.78
N LYS A 71 -7.63 9.88 -7.85
CA LYS A 71 -7.67 8.79 -8.84
C LYS A 71 -7.64 7.45 -8.14
N LEU A 72 -8.58 6.58 -8.52
CA LEU A 72 -8.55 5.17 -8.14
C LEU A 72 -7.46 4.48 -8.96
N GLN A 73 -6.49 3.89 -8.27
CA GLN A 73 -5.36 3.16 -8.83
C GLN A 73 -5.56 1.67 -8.59
N MET A 74 -5.26 0.87 -9.62
CA MET A 74 -5.07 -0.57 -9.47
C MET A 74 -3.60 -0.84 -9.23
N VAL A 75 -3.29 -1.63 -8.22
CA VAL A 75 -1.93 -2.04 -7.88
C VAL A 75 -1.60 -3.30 -8.66
N GLU A 76 -0.73 -3.18 -9.66
CA GLU A 76 -0.27 -4.28 -10.51
C GLU A 76 1.11 -4.79 -10.06
N GLY A 77 1.39 -6.08 -10.20
CA GLY A 77 2.67 -6.69 -9.81
C GLY A 77 2.56 -7.73 -8.69
N ASP A 78 3.57 -8.59 -8.59
CA ASP A 78 3.57 -9.75 -7.70
C ASP A 78 4.21 -9.47 -6.33
N ASP A 79 5.19 -8.58 -6.30
CA ASP A 79 5.93 -8.16 -5.11
C ASP A 79 5.85 -6.64 -4.88
N LEU A 80 6.21 -6.20 -3.67
CA LEU A 80 6.09 -4.80 -3.25
C LEU A 80 6.91 -3.85 -4.14
N ILE A 81 8.06 -4.30 -4.66
CA ILE A 81 8.94 -3.48 -5.49
C ILE A 81 8.33 -3.31 -6.87
N SER A 82 7.75 -4.36 -7.45
CA SER A 82 7.06 -4.31 -8.74
C SER A 82 5.80 -3.45 -8.76
N LYS A 83 5.28 -3.09 -7.57
CA LYS A 83 4.04 -2.36 -7.35
C LYS A 83 4.21 -0.85 -7.08
N ILE A 84 5.46 -0.38 -6.92
CA ILE A 84 5.81 1.02 -6.59
C ILE A 84 6.54 1.65 -7.77
#